data_AF-A0A0F2TIY0-F1
#
_entry.id   AF-A0A0F2TIY0-F1
#
_cell.length_a   1.000
_cell.length_b   1.000
_cell.length_c   1.000
_cell.angle_alpha   90.00
_cell.angle_beta   90.00
_cell.angle_gamma   90.00
#
_symmetry.space_group_name_H-M   'P 1'
#
loop_
_entity.id
_entity.type
_entity.pdbx_description
1 polymer ?
#
loop_
_entity_poly.entity_id
_entity_poly.type
_entity_poly.pdbx_seq_one_letter_code
_entity_poly.pdbx_strand_id
1 'polypeptide(L)'
;MSTAVAFAAPPSLPSLRGRLAKVPVAAAVALLPWLLVLAAQHETPWVVLDLVEFAALLSLDGLLRRRSAAAPWAAAATAALLAADALADVSLAGPGHAVLTALAMACCVELPLAVVCLLLGRGVRVRQGFDS
;
A
#
# COMPACT_ATOMS: atom_id res chain seq x y z
N MET A 1 -19.37 -37.66 37.65
CA MET A 1 -20.06 -36.55 36.95
C MET A 1 -19.00 -35.55 36.52
N SER A 2 -18.59 -35.56 35.25
CA SER A 2 -17.55 -34.66 34.71
C SER A 2 -18.22 -33.57 33.88
N THR A 3 -18.09 -32.32 34.29
CA THR A 3 -18.54 -31.14 33.56
C THR A 3 -17.43 -30.69 32.60
N ALA A 4 -17.63 -30.91 31.30
CA ALA A 4 -16.81 -30.30 30.26
C ALA A 4 -17.26 -28.85 30.05
N VAL A 5 -16.38 -27.89 30.37
CA VAL A 5 -16.60 -26.48 30.05
C VAL A 5 -16.28 -26.29 28.57
N ALA A 6 -17.31 -26.10 27.76
CA ALA A 6 -17.16 -25.74 26.35
C ALA A 6 -16.58 -24.32 26.25
N PHE A 7 -15.30 -24.22 25.93
CA PHE A 7 -14.65 -22.96 25.60
C PHE A 7 -15.19 -22.46 24.26
N ALA A 8 -16.11 -21.51 24.32
CA ALA A 8 -16.64 -20.84 23.14
C ALA A 8 -15.48 -20.16 22.39
N ALA A 9 -15.24 -20.58 21.15
CA ALA A 9 -14.25 -19.95 20.28
C ALA A 9 -14.63 -18.47 20.07
N PRO A 10 -13.67 -17.52 20.17
CA PRO A 10 -13.97 -16.11 19.99
C PRO A 10 -14.48 -15.84 18.57
N PRO A 11 -15.34 -14.82 18.38
CA PRO A 11 -15.82 -14.44 17.06
C PRO A 11 -14.64 -14.13 16.15
N SER A 12 -14.59 -14.79 14.99
CA SER A 12 -13.60 -14.59 13.95
C SER A 12 -13.79 -13.21 13.32
N LEU A 13 -13.22 -12.18 13.96
CA LEU A 13 -13.07 -10.87 13.35
C LEU A 13 -12.40 -11.08 12.00
N PRO A 14 -13.03 -10.69 10.86
CA PRO A 14 -12.43 -10.85 9.55
C PRO A 14 -11.03 -10.26 9.61
N SER A 15 -10.03 -11.13 9.38
CA SER A 15 -8.65 -10.85 9.76
C SER A 15 -8.25 -9.49 9.18
N LEU A 16 -7.75 -8.58 10.01
CA LEU A 16 -7.19 -7.30 9.57
C LEU A 16 -6.24 -7.52 8.38
N ARG A 17 -5.50 -8.63 8.37
CA ARG A 17 -4.70 -9.11 7.23
C ARG A 17 -5.48 -9.26 5.92
N GLY A 18 -6.66 -9.88 5.94
CA GLY A 18 -7.48 -10.05 4.74
C GLY A 18 -8.00 -8.73 4.17
N ARG A 19 -8.25 -7.73 5.04
CA ARG A 19 -8.57 -6.36 4.61
C ARG A 19 -7.34 -5.63 4.08
N LEU A 20 -6.22 -5.69 4.80
CA LEU A 20 -4.95 -5.09 4.38
C LEU A 20 -4.43 -5.66 3.06
N ALA A 21 -4.64 -6.95 2.79
CA ALA A 21 -4.25 -7.58 1.53
C ALA A 21 -4.97 -6.99 0.29
N LYS A 22 -6.13 -6.34 0.47
CA LYS A 22 -6.84 -5.66 -0.62
C LYS A 22 -6.41 -4.21 -0.82
N VAL A 23 -5.65 -3.65 0.13
CA VAL A 23 -5.25 -2.24 0.09
C VAL A 23 -4.38 -1.91 -1.11
N PRO A 24 -3.39 -2.72 -1.53
CA PRO A 24 -2.55 -2.38 -2.68
C PRO A 24 -3.35 -2.27 -3.99
N VAL A 25 -4.25 -3.22 -4.26
CA VAL A 25 -5.10 -3.18 -5.46
C VAL A 25 -6.13 -2.05 -5.38
N ALA A 26 -6.69 -1.78 -4.19
CA ALA A 26 -7.62 -0.66 -4.01
C ALA A 26 -6.93 0.69 -4.24
N ALA A 27 -5.70 0.86 -3.73
CA ALA A 27 -4.89 2.05 -3.97
C ALA A 27 -4.53 2.21 -5.46
N ALA A 28 -4.14 1.14 -6.13
CA ALA A 28 -3.87 1.15 -7.57
C ALA A 28 -5.11 1.61 -8.38
N VAL A 29 -6.30 1.13 -8.03
CA VAL A 29 -7.54 1.57 -8.70
C VAL A 29 -7.86 3.04 -8.36
N ALA A 30 -7.60 3.48 -7.13
CA ALA A 30 -7.84 4.85 -6.70
C ALA A 30 -6.90 5.88 -7.37
N LEU A 31 -5.75 5.45 -7.89
CA LEU A 31 -4.83 6.30 -8.68
C LEU A 31 -5.36 6.62 -10.08
N LEU A 32 -6.18 5.74 -10.68
CA LEU A 32 -6.63 5.89 -12.08
C LEU A 32 -7.32 7.23 -12.38
N PRO A 33 -8.24 7.76 -11.54
CA PRO A 33 -8.85 9.06 -11.79
C PRO A 33 -7.84 10.21 -11.77
N TRP A 34 -6.85 10.18 -10.86
CA TRP A 34 -5.83 11.22 -10.76
C TRP A 34 -4.90 11.22 -11.98
N LEU A 35 -4.49 10.03 -12.41
CA LEU A 35 -3.69 9.83 -13.62
C LEU A 35 -4.37 10.41 -14.88
N LEU A 36 -5.70 10.27 -14.99
CA LEU A 36 -6.46 10.88 -16.08
C LEU A 36 -6.45 12.41 -16.02
N VAL A 37 -6.52 12.99 -14.82
CA VAL A 37 -6.41 14.45 -14.63
C VAL A 37 -5.02 14.94 -15.03
N LEU A 38 -3.95 14.29 -14.56
CA LEU A 38 -2.57 14.64 -14.91
C LEU A 38 -2.31 14.52 -16.41
N ALA A 39 -2.82 13.45 -17.03
CA ALA A 39 -2.71 13.26 -18.48
C ALA A 39 -3.43 14.37 -19.25
N ALA A 40 -4.61 14.80 -18.80
CA ALA A 40 -5.35 15.90 -19.39
C ALA A 40 -4.65 17.26 -19.22
N GLN A 41 -3.85 17.42 -18.16
CA GLN A 41 -3.06 18.62 -17.89
C GLN A 41 -1.65 18.59 -18.51
N HIS A 42 -1.31 17.53 -19.27
CA HIS A 42 0.00 17.33 -19.89
C HIS A 42 1.19 17.26 -18.89
N GLU A 43 0.91 16.89 -17.65
CA GLU A 43 1.86 16.74 -16.55
C GLU A 43 2.65 15.41 -16.66
N THR A 44 3.36 15.25 -17.78
CA THR A 44 3.99 13.98 -18.21
C THR A 44 4.90 13.34 -17.16
N PRO A 45 5.77 14.09 -16.44
CA PRO A 45 6.62 13.51 -15.40
C PRO A 45 5.81 12.80 -14.30
N TRP A 46 4.70 13.42 -13.89
CA TRP A 46 3.81 12.92 -12.85
C TRP A 46 3.00 11.71 -13.31
N VAL A 47 2.51 11.74 -14.56
CA VAL A 47 1.85 10.57 -15.17
C VAL A 47 2.78 9.35 -15.19
N VAL A 48 4.06 9.53 -15.53
CA VAL A 48 5.02 8.42 -15.55
C VAL A 48 5.26 7.90 -14.13
N LEU A 49 5.38 8.80 -13.14
CA LEU A 49 5.57 8.42 -11.74
C LEU A 49 4.38 7.60 -11.21
N ASP A 50 3.15 8.09 -11.41
CA ASP A 50 1.91 7.38 -11.06
C ASP A 50 1.81 6.00 -11.72
N LEU A 51 2.23 5.86 -12.99
CA LEU A 51 2.23 4.58 -13.69
C LEU A 51 3.23 3.60 -13.07
N VAL A 52 4.42 4.07 -12.67
CA VAL A 52 5.41 3.25 -11.97
C VAL A 52 4.86 2.80 -10.63
N GLU A 53 4.17 3.67 -9.92
CA GLU A 53 3.58 3.37 -8.62
C GLU A 53 2.41 2.38 -8.71
N PHE A 54 1.52 2.58 -9.68
CA PHE A 54 0.47 1.65 -10.04
C PHE A 54 1.03 0.26 -10.34
N ALA A 55 2.08 0.18 -11.16
CA ALA A 55 2.74 -1.08 -11.48
C ALA A 55 3.39 -1.73 -10.26
N ALA A 56 3.99 -0.95 -9.36
CA ALA A 56 4.59 -1.44 -8.13
C ALA A 56 3.54 -2.02 -7.17
N LEU A 57 2.39 -1.35 -7.01
CA LEU A 57 1.28 -1.82 -6.17
C LEU A 57 0.66 -3.11 -6.70
N LEU A 58 0.43 -3.22 -8.01
CA LEU A 58 -0.06 -4.45 -8.64
C LEU A 58 0.94 -5.60 -8.54
N SER A 59 2.23 -5.31 -8.74
CA SER A 59 3.30 -6.31 -8.59
C SER A 59 3.37 -6.84 -7.17
N LEU A 60 3.26 -5.95 -6.18
CA LEU A 60 3.21 -6.30 -4.77
C LEU A 60 1.97 -7.17 -4.45
N ASP A 61 0.78 -6.80 -4.90
CA ASP A 61 -0.43 -7.61 -4.75
C ASP A 61 -0.26 -9.02 -5.35
N GLY A 62 0.29 -9.11 -6.56
CA GLY A 62 0.60 -10.39 -7.21
C GLY A 62 1.58 -11.25 -6.41
N LEU A 63 2.66 -10.65 -5.88
CA LEU A 63 3.64 -11.34 -5.05
C LEU A 63 3.07 -11.80 -3.71
N LEU A 64 2.21 -10.98 -3.09
CA LEU A 64 1.50 -11.32 -1.85
C LEU A 64 0.53 -12.50 -2.07
N ARG A 65 -0.21 -12.52 -3.19
CA ARG A 65 -1.11 -13.64 -3.55
C ARG A 65 -0.35 -14.93 -3.80
N ARG A 66 0.82 -14.85 -4.45
CA ARG A 66 1.71 -15.99 -4.70
C ARG A 66 2.50 -16.43 -3.47
N ARG A 67 2.41 -15.70 -2.35
CA ARG A 67 3.23 -15.91 -1.13
C ARG A 67 4.73 -16.00 -1.44
N SER A 68 5.19 -15.19 -2.39
CA SER A 68 6.57 -15.23 -2.86
C SER A 68 7.54 -14.73 -1.79
N ALA A 69 8.72 -15.35 -1.71
CA ALA A 69 9.83 -14.87 -0.87
C ALA A 69 10.32 -13.46 -1.26
N ALA A 70 10.01 -12.99 -2.48
CA ALA A 70 10.31 -11.65 -2.93
C ALA A 70 9.32 -10.58 -2.41
N ALA A 71 8.15 -10.97 -1.86
CA ALA A 71 7.12 -10.03 -1.41
C ALA A 71 7.61 -9.01 -0.35
N PRO A 72 8.45 -9.37 0.64
CA PRO A 72 8.99 -8.39 1.58
C PRO A 72 9.90 -7.34 0.92
N TRP A 73 10.65 -7.71 -0.12
CA TRP A 73 11.49 -6.78 -0.87
C TRP A 73 10.66 -5.86 -1.75
N ALA A 74 9.69 -6.42 -2.47
CA ALA A 74 8.73 -5.63 -3.24
C ALA A 74 7.96 -4.66 -2.34
N ALA A 75 7.52 -5.09 -1.16
CA ALA A 75 6.86 -4.24 -0.19
C ALA A 75 7.70 -3.05 0.25
N ALA A 76 9.00 -3.27 0.51
CA ALA A 76 9.93 -2.20 0.87
C ALA A 76 10.17 -1.24 -0.31
N ALA A 77 10.31 -1.77 -1.53
CA ALA A 77 10.47 -0.96 -2.73
C ALA A 77 9.22 -0.09 -3.01
N THR A 78 8.03 -0.66 -2.94
CA THR A 78 6.76 0.09 -3.10
C THR A 78 6.60 1.15 -2.02
N ALA A 79 6.95 0.84 -0.77
CA ALA A 79 6.89 1.82 0.32
C ALA A 79 7.89 2.97 0.14
N ALA A 80 9.10 2.68 -0.35
CA ALA A 80 10.09 3.70 -0.66
C ALA A 80 9.65 4.58 -1.85
N LEU A 81 9.00 3.98 -2.85
CA LEU A 81 8.44 4.70 -3.98
C LEU A 81 7.35 5.69 -3.54
N LEU A 82 6.37 5.23 -2.75
CA LEU A 82 5.32 6.07 -2.15
C LEU A 82 5.89 7.21 -1.29
N ALA A 83 6.95 6.96 -0.53
CA ALA A 83 7.60 8.01 0.25
C ALA A 83 8.36 9.02 -0.62
N ALA A 84 8.93 8.57 -1.74
CA ALA A 84 9.60 9.43 -2.70
C ALA A 84 8.59 10.29 -3.48
N ASP A 85 7.43 9.73 -3.82
CA ASP A 85 6.30 10.41 -4.44
C ASP A 85 5.79 11.55 -3.54
N ALA A 86 5.46 11.24 -2.27
CA ALA A 86 5.13 12.24 -1.23
C ALA A 86 6.14 13.38 -1.15
N LEU A 87 7.43 13.03 -1.17
CA LEU A 87 8.49 14.02 -1.09
C LEU A 87 8.53 14.89 -2.34
N ALA A 88 8.36 14.30 -3.53
CA ALA A 88 8.33 15.03 -4.79
C ALA A 88 7.12 15.97 -4.85
N ASP A 89 5.93 15.49 -4.50
CA ASP A 89 4.69 16.26 -4.45
C ASP A 89 4.82 17.48 -3.54
N VAL A 90 5.33 17.30 -2.32
CA VAL A 90 5.53 18.42 -1.38
C VAL A 90 6.66 19.37 -1.85
N SER A 91 7.74 18.84 -2.43
CA SER A 91 8.91 19.65 -2.82
C SER A 91 8.69 20.46 -4.10
N LEU A 92 7.84 19.95 -5.00
CA LEU A 92 7.56 20.57 -6.30
C LEU A 92 6.18 21.25 -6.35
N ALA A 93 5.39 21.16 -5.28
CA ALA A 93 4.14 21.90 -5.17
C ALA A 93 4.36 23.41 -5.28
N GLY A 94 3.57 24.04 -6.15
CA GLY A 94 3.51 25.49 -6.27
C GLY A 94 3.01 26.16 -4.98
N PRO A 95 3.28 27.46 -4.79
CA PRO A 95 2.86 28.18 -3.60
C PRO A 95 1.32 28.21 -3.44
N GLY A 96 0.86 28.19 -2.18
CA GLY A 96 -0.56 28.31 -1.84
C GLY A 96 -1.26 26.96 -1.64
N HIS A 97 -2.42 26.78 -2.27
CA HIS A 97 -3.30 25.62 -2.03
C HIS A 97 -2.69 24.29 -2.49
N ALA A 98 -1.79 24.30 -3.47
CA ALA A 98 -1.15 23.08 -3.97
C ALA A 98 -0.30 22.38 -2.90
N VAL A 99 0.49 23.14 -2.12
CA VAL A 99 1.27 22.61 -0.99
C VAL A 99 0.38 21.99 0.10
N LEU A 100 -0.76 22.61 0.40
CA LEU A 100 -1.70 22.07 1.41
C LEU A 100 -2.33 20.75 0.94
N THR A 101 -2.70 20.66 -0.34
CA THR A 101 -3.21 19.44 -0.94
C THR A 101 -2.15 18.34 -0.96
N ALA A 102 -0.92 18.66 -1.35
CA ALA A 102 0.21 17.72 -1.34
C ALA A 102 0.50 17.18 0.07
N LEU A 103 0.53 18.06 1.08
CA LEU A 103 0.71 17.64 2.48
C LEU A 103 -0.43 16.75 2.97
N ALA A 104 -1.68 17.08 2.61
CA ALA A 104 -2.84 16.28 2.99
C ALA A 104 -2.79 14.89 2.35
N MET A 105 -2.42 14.79 1.07
CA MET A 105 -2.23 13.53 0.34
C MET A 105 -1.10 12.71 0.95
N ALA A 106 0.08 13.31 1.16
CA ALA A 106 1.22 12.65 1.76
C ALA A 106 0.90 12.07 3.15
N CYS A 107 0.27 12.87 4.03
CA CYS A 107 -0.01 12.45 5.40
C CYS A 107 -1.19 11.46 5.52
N CYS A 108 -2.21 11.57 4.66
CA CYS A 108 -3.43 10.76 4.79
C CYS A 108 -3.47 9.54 3.87
N VAL A 109 -2.69 9.53 2.78
CA VAL A 109 -2.74 8.50 1.75
C VAL A 109 -1.40 7.80 1.61
N GLU A 110 -0.36 8.50 1.16
CA GLU A 110 0.91 7.86 0.78
C GLU A 110 1.67 7.28 1.97
N LEU A 111 1.84 8.04 3.06
CA LEU A 111 2.54 7.54 4.25
C LEU A 111 1.78 6.38 4.93
N PRO A 112 0.45 6.46 5.15
CA PRO A 112 -0.31 5.31 5.64
C PRO A 112 -0.22 4.09 4.72
N LEU A 113 -0.26 4.29 3.40
CA LEU A 113 -0.16 3.21 2.43
C LEU A 113 1.23 2.56 2.43
N ALA A 114 2.30 3.36 2.54
CA ALA A 114 3.67 2.89 2.68
C ALA A 114 3.84 2.02 3.95
N VAL A 115 3.27 2.45 5.07
CA VAL A 115 3.24 1.68 6.31
C VAL A 115 2.50 0.35 6.11
N VAL A 116 1.33 0.36 5.46
CA VAL A 116 0.58 -0.87 5.15
C VAL A 116 1.40 -1.83 4.29
N CYS A 117 2.09 -1.33 3.26
CA CYS A 117 2.96 -2.15 2.41
C CYS A 117 4.05 -2.84 3.24
N LEU A 118 4.75 -2.10 4.10
CA LEU A 118 5.77 -2.65 5.00
C LEU A 118 5.20 -3.71 5.95
N LEU A 119 4.02 -3.46 6.54
CA LEU A 119 3.35 -4.42 7.43
C LEU A 119 3.00 -5.73 6.70
N LEU A 120 2.52 -5.64 5.46
CA LEU A 120 2.24 -6.81 4.62
C LEU A 120 3.52 -7.60 4.32
N GLY A 121 4.60 -6.92 3.93
CA GLY A 121 5.90 -7.54 3.68
C GLY A 121 6.49 -8.25 4.91
N ARG A 122 6.46 -7.60 6.08
CA ARG A 122 6.87 -8.20 7.36
C ARG A 122 6.04 -9.44 7.67
N GLY A 123 4.73 -9.37 7.41
CA GLY A 123 3.80 -10.46 7.65
C GLY A 123 4.05 -11.71 6.81
N VAL A 124 4.65 -11.59 5.62
CA VAL A 124 5.10 -12.72 4.79
C VAL A 124 6.42 -13.28 5.32
N ARG A 125 7.38 -12.41 5.65
CA ARG A 125 8.72 -12.82 6.15
C ARG A 125 8.62 -13.68 7.41
N VAL A 126 7.79 -13.28 8.37
CA VAL A 126 7.59 -14.05 9.62
C VAL A 126 7.04 -15.45 9.32
N ARG A 127 6.11 -15.56 8.36
CA ARG A 127 5.48 -16.85 8.04
C ARG A 127 6.46 -17.83 7.39
N GLN A 128 7.33 -17.33 6.51
CA GLN A 128 8.38 -18.14 5.89
C GLN A 128 9.39 -18.68 6.92
N GLY A 129 9.69 -17.91 7.97
CA GLY A 129 10.60 -18.35 9.04
C GLY A 129 10.05 -19.44 9.96
N PHE A 130 8.74 -19.71 9.94
CA PHE A 130 8.14 -20.87 10.62
C PHE A 130 8.11 -22.13 9.75
N ASP A 131 8.24 -21.98 8.42
CA ASP A 131 8.17 -23.06 7.44
C ASP A 131 9.57 -23.59 7.03
N SER A 132 10.64 -23.11 7.67
CA SER A 132 12.06 -23.47 7.42
C SER A 132 12.63 -24.30 8.57
#